data_AF-A0A432R8P3-F1
#
_entry.id   AF-A0A432R8P3-F1
#
_cell.length_a   1.000
_cell.length_b   1.000
_cell.length_c   1.000
_cell.angle_alpha   90.00
_cell.angle_beta   90.00
_cell.angle_gamma   90.00
#
_symmetry.space_group_name_H-M   'P 1'
#
loop_
_entity.id
_entity.type
_entity.pdbx_description
1 polymer ?
#
loop_
_entity_poly.entity_id
_entity_poly.type
_entity_poly.pdbx_seq_one_letter_code
_entity_poly.pdbx_strand_id
1 'polypeptide(L)' 'YSIEYLKHILSLTKVADTITIEYSNDMPLRLRFQLPAGGTIEYLLAPKIG' A
#
# COMPACT_ATOMS: atom_id res chain seq x y z
N TYR A 1 1.04 -7.38 -10.54
CA TYR A 1 0.86 -5.99 -10.03
C TYR A 1 1.50 -5.01 -10.99
N SER A 2 0.88 -3.88 -11.35
CA SER A 2 1.51 -2.93 -12.29
C SER A 2 2.53 -2.02 -11.58
N ILE A 3 3.70 -1.83 -12.19
CA ILE A 3 4.82 -1.02 -11.67
C ILE A 3 4.43 0.45 -11.42
N GLU A 4 3.45 0.97 -12.16
CA GLU A 4 2.96 2.34 -11.99
C GLU A 4 2.31 2.58 -10.62
N TYR A 5 1.67 1.56 -10.02
CA TYR A 5 1.14 1.68 -8.66
C TYR A 5 2.25 1.83 -7.63
N LEU A 6 3.36 1.12 -7.83
CA LEU A 6 4.52 1.22 -6.94
C LEU A 6 5.10 2.63 -6.96
N LYS A 7 5.08 3.32 -8.10
CA LYS A 7 5.53 4.71 -8.22
C LYS A 7 4.68 5.70 -7.42
N HIS A 8 3.35 5.50 -7.33
CA HIS A 8 2.48 6.33 -6.48
C HIS A 8 2.72 6.09 -4.98
N ILE A 9 3.12 4.88 -4.60
CA ILE A 9 3.45 4.54 -3.21
C ILE A 9 4.76 5.21 -2.78
N LEU A 10 5.73 5.37 -3.70
CA LEU A 10 7.01 6.05 -3.44
C LEU A 10 6.88 7.54 -3.12
N SER A 11 5.77 8.20 -3.44
CA SER A 11 5.54 9.57 -2.97
C SER A 11 4.99 9.60 -1.54
N LEU A 12 4.24 8.58 -1.15
CA LEU A 12 3.68 8.42 0.20
C LEU A 12 4.72 7.99 1.25
N THR A 13 5.83 7.36 0.83
CA THR A 13 6.97 7.08 1.73
C THR A 13 7.62 8.36 2.29
N LYS A 14 7.42 9.52 1.66
CA LYS A 14 7.95 10.81 2.15
C LYS A 14 7.22 11.35 3.38
N VAL A 15 6.01 10.84 3.66
CA VAL A 15 5.13 11.32 4.73
C VAL A 15 4.81 10.27 5.78
N ALA A 16 5.24 9.02 5.57
CA ALA A 16 5.01 7.90 6.46
C ALA A 16 6.34 7.24 6.81
N ASP A 17 6.63 7.07 8.10
CA ASP A 17 7.87 6.46 8.57
C ASP A 17 7.91 4.95 8.36
N THR A 18 6.73 4.31 8.33
CA THR A 18 6.58 2.86 8.17
C THR A 18 5.40 2.53 7.28
N ILE A 19 5.61 1.55 6.41
CA ILE A 19 4.59 1.00 5.51
C ILE A 19 4.43 -0.49 5.82
N THR A 20 3.21 -0.93 6.06
CA THR A 20 2.86 -2.34 6.19
C THR A 20 2.30 -2.83 4.85
N ILE A 21 2.90 -3.91 4.33
CA ILE A 21 2.49 -4.55 3.08
C ILE A 21 1.98 -5.94 3.41
N GLU A 22 0.70 -6.20 3.14
CA GLU A 22 0.06 -7.49 3.36
C GLU A 22 -0.44 -8.05 2.02
N TYR A 23 -0.08 -9.30 1.72
CA TYR A 23 -0.47 -9.98 0.48
C TYR A 23 -0.76 -11.45 0.75
N SER A 24 -1.71 -12.02 0.00
CA SER A 24 -1.97 -13.45 -0.07
C SER A 24 -2.57 -13.80 -1.43
N ASN A 25 -2.55 -15.08 -1.80
CA ASN A 25 -3.22 -15.57 -3.01
C ASN A 25 -4.74 -15.40 -2.93
N ASP A 26 -5.30 -15.38 -1.72
CA ASP A 26 -6.74 -15.30 -1.48
C ASP A 26 -7.20 -13.92 -0.98
N MET A 27 -6.35 -12.89 -1.05
CA MET A 27 -6.71 -11.55 -0.59
C MET A 27 -6.14 -10.42 -1.48
N PRO A 28 -6.79 -9.24 -1.49
CA PRO A 28 -6.24 -8.05 -2.12
C PRO A 28 -4.88 -7.68 -1.51
N LEU A 29 -3.96 -7.18 -2.33
CA LEU A 29 -2.77 -6.51 -1.82
C LEU A 29 -3.23 -5.32 -0.97
N ARG A 30 -2.83 -5.30 0.29
CA ARG A 30 -3.15 -4.24 1.25
C ARG A 30 -1.89 -3.49 1.62
N LEU A 31 -1.98 -2.17 1.57
CA LEU A 31 -0.91 -1.25 1.94
C LEU A 31 -1.43 -0.31 3.00
N ARG A 32 -0.75 -0.29 4.14
CA ARG A 32 -1.09 0.60 5.26
C ARG A 32 0.05 1.56 5.53
N PHE A 33 -0.27 2.84 5.55
CA PHE A 33 0.66 3.92 5.83
C PHE A 33 0.26 4.53 7.18
N GLN A 34 1.17 4.50 8.14
CA GLN A 34 1.01 5.21 9.39
C GLN A 34 1.65 6.59 9.25
N LEU A 35 0.82 7.62 9.37
CA LEU A 35 1.28 9.01 9.34
C LEU A 35 1.69 9.42 10.77
N PRO A 36 2.75 10.25 10.91
CA PRO A 36 3.23 10.71 12.22
C PRO A 36 2.17 11.43 13.07
N ALA A 37 1.17 12.05 12.43
CA ALA A 37 0.06 12.73 13.09
C ALA A 37 -1.07 11.79 13.57
N GLY A 38 -0.87 10.47 13.53
CA GLY A 38 -1.84 9.46 13.96
C GLY A 38 -2.86 9.06 12.89
N GLY A 39 -2.76 9.62 11.68
CA GLY A 39 -3.59 9.22 10.55
C GLY A 39 -3.17 7.87 9.97
N THR A 40 -4.13 7.07 9.53
CA THR A 40 -3.85 5.83 8.79
C THR A 40 -4.43 5.96 7.40
N ILE A 41 -3.60 5.74 6.38
CA ILE A 41 -4.06 5.60 5.00
C ILE A 41 -3.98 4.14 4.63
N GLU A 42 -5.08 3.60 4.09
CA GLU A 42 -5.16 2.22 3.66
C GLU A 42 -5.55 2.14 2.19
N TYR A 43 -4.76 1.38 1.43
CA TYR A 43 -5.04 1.07 0.04
C TYR A 43 -5.26 -0.43 -0.12
N LEU A 44 -6.34 -0.78 -0.83
CA LEU A 44 -6.69 -2.15 -1.20
C LEU A 44 -6.62 -2.27 -2.72
N LEU A 45 -5.81 -3.19 -3.20
CA LEU A 45 -5.68 -3.49 -4.62
C LEU A 45 -6.08 -4.95 -4.85
N ALA A 46 -7.22 -5.15 -5.50
CA ALA A 46 -7.68 -6.49 -5.87
C ALA A 46 -6.59 -7.23 -6.68
N PRO A 47 -6.39 -8.54 -6.45
CA PRO A 47 -5.49 -9.32 -7.27
C PRO A 47 -6.00 -9.29 -8.70
N LYS A 48 -5.13 -9.03 -9.68
CA LYS A 48 -5.48 -9.31 -11.07
C LYS A 48 -5.52 -10.83 -11.19
N ILE A 49 -6.73 -11.40 -11.28
CA ILE A 49 -6.91 -12.80 -11.66
C ILE A 49 -6.24 -12.95 -13.02
N GLY A 50 -5.16 -13.72 -13.06
CA GLY A 50 -4.48 -14.14 -14.27
C GLY A 50 -5.13 -15.40 -14.81
#